data_AF-A0A524DQ34-F1
#
_entry.id   AF-A0A524DQ34-F1
#
_cell.length_a   1.000
_cell.length_b   1.000
_cell.length_c   1.000
_cell.angle_alpha   90.00
_cell.angle_beta   90.00
_cell.angle_gamma   90.00
#
_symmetry.space_group_name_H-M   'P 1'
#
loop_
_entity.id
_entity.type
_entity.pdbx_description
1 polymer ?
#
loop_
_entity_poly.entity_id
_entity_poly.type
_entity_poly.pdbx_seq_one_letter_code
_entity_poly.pdbx_strand_id
1 'polypeptide(L)'
;MKSFEKKFELHALITVLFFIFPLLIGCCTFTSSSGFKGKFNPPDVELNIEGLNPSMYSLNETIVIVVENSLWGVSVVQTAVNQYILDLQNTGFTTILYTNAISTVQSLKSLLQSWYTSYSISGAALIGNLPYAQYYHPAITGFSAETFICDLYLMDLDGNWWDLNTDGVYDKHNASGGGDIFPEIYIGRIDATNRVLGGQSNSQDIVTVLNRFHSYRIGGVSRSHKAITYIDDDWQPWANTWSNWLSYAYSNRDDINTPKTWTNSTDWLNNRLVQDYEFAHICVHSGAGPGMHYFGPGGSGEGTISSTQIHNKGPTFNFYNLFCCHGADWITSDCLATTYLYSGSRSISVIGSTKTGGMLEGSYFYNSLGSDNSIGKGLHDWFQFMTSYSSNYVEWFYGMSIIGDPFATIDYDCTIFTPRINSSTHFPANSLSSNKYPHFDWTIPVDVNGITGYYYIIDQNPSTIPNQFTGNFSTANGVNITSPLADGTWYLHVVAKDGAGNIGTYADHYAVQIYTPTPPPPSIPGFPLLSLISVLLLISVIQLYLLKKEQKNTK
;
A
#
# COMPACT_ATOMS: atom_id res chain seq x y z
N MET A 1 83.94 -2.52 21.81
CA MET A 1 84.73 -3.12 22.92
C MET A 1 83.73 -3.48 24.02
N LYS A 2 83.73 -4.72 24.54
CA LYS A 2 82.99 -5.28 25.70
C LYS A 2 81.72 -4.54 26.21
N SER A 3 80.47 -5.00 26.05
CA SER A 3 79.79 -6.27 26.44
C SER A 3 79.01 -6.21 27.78
N PHE A 4 77.72 -6.57 27.69
CA PHE A 4 76.95 -7.38 28.67
C PHE A 4 76.39 -6.78 29.98
N GLU A 5 75.25 -7.37 30.40
CA GLU A 5 74.61 -7.36 31.74
C GLU A 5 73.90 -6.07 32.24
N LYS A 6 72.83 -6.12 33.06
CA LYS A 6 71.80 -7.14 33.38
C LYS A 6 70.61 -6.49 34.13
N LYS A 7 69.45 -7.18 34.09
CA LYS A 7 68.39 -7.31 35.11
C LYS A 7 67.63 -6.08 35.68
N PHE A 8 66.30 -6.23 35.58
CA PHE A 8 65.25 -5.67 36.44
C PHE A 8 65.28 -6.21 37.88
N GLU A 9 64.84 -5.37 38.82
CA GLU A 9 64.04 -5.62 40.06
C GLU A 9 63.65 -4.22 40.59
N LEU A 10 62.58 -3.94 41.37
CA LEU A 10 61.47 -4.69 41.95
C LEU A 10 60.30 -3.68 42.20
N HIS A 11 59.05 -4.11 42.38
CA HIS A 11 57.92 -3.21 42.71
C HIS A 11 58.00 -2.63 44.14
N ALA A 12 57.50 -1.39 44.36
CA ALA A 12 56.20 -1.12 45.05
C ALA A 12 56.07 0.22 45.82
N LEU A 13 54.81 0.68 45.97
CA LEU A 13 54.20 1.53 47.03
C LEU A 13 54.33 3.09 47.07
N ILE A 14 53.13 3.74 47.06
CA ILE A 14 52.63 4.91 47.83
C ILE A 14 52.91 6.38 47.37
N THR A 15 51.90 6.92 46.67
CA THR A 15 51.06 8.12 46.95
C THR A 15 51.59 9.35 47.73
N VAL A 16 51.75 10.47 47.03
CA VAL A 16 51.63 11.91 47.45
C VAL A 16 51.34 12.77 46.18
N LEU A 17 50.72 13.96 46.14
CA LEU A 17 49.39 14.47 46.61
C LEU A 17 49.11 15.83 45.87
N PHE A 18 47.88 16.36 45.92
CA PHE A 18 47.39 17.67 45.37
C PHE A 18 47.16 17.74 43.83
N PHE A 19 45.90 17.78 43.33
CA PHE A 19 44.86 18.86 43.31
C PHE A 19 45.19 19.99 42.31
N ILE A 20 44.28 20.33 41.37
CA ILE A 20 43.15 21.28 41.56
C ILE A 20 41.91 20.92 40.67
N PHE A 21 40.71 21.08 41.23
CA PHE A 21 39.34 21.02 40.64
C PHE A 21 38.91 22.41 40.08
N PRO A 22 37.65 22.72 39.61
CA PRO A 22 36.45 21.90 39.37
C PRO A 22 35.85 22.08 37.93
N LEU A 23 34.85 21.29 37.48
CA LEU A 23 33.40 21.56 37.68
C LEU A 23 32.53 20.29 37.72
N LEU A 24 31.39 20.39 38.41
CA LEU A 24 30.47 19.33 38.86
C LEU A 24 29.13 19.33 38.06
N ILE A 25 28.52 18.18 37.70
CA ILE A 25 27.42 17.42 38.37
C ILE A 25 26.01 18.04 38.34
N GLY A 26 24.99 17.19 38.06
CA GLY A 26 23.56 17.36 38.42
C GLY A 26 22.60 17.04 37.27
N CYS A 27 22.16 15.78 37.06
CA CYS A 27 21.05 15.02 37.68
C CYS A 27 19.61 15.53 37.45
N CYS A 28 18.75 14.53 37.16
CA CYS A 28 17.32 14.45 37.51
C CYS A 28 16.38 15.33 36.65
N THR A 29 15.14 14.99 36.24
CA THR A 29 14.22 13.82 36.21
C THR A 29 12.87 14.39 35.75
N PHE A 30 12.09 13.70 34.91
CA PHE A 30 10.61 13.83 34.84
C PHE A 30 10.06 12.45 34.42
N THR A 31 9.66 11.56 35.34
CA THR A 31 8.34 11.45 36.00
C THR A 31 7.17 11.21 35.04
N SER A 32 6.75 9.95 34.93
CA SER A 32 5.38 9.58 34.56
C SER A 32 4.50 9.51 35.82
N SER A 33 3.22 9.87 35.70
CA SER A 33 2.25 9.79 36.79
C SER A 33 0.90 9.23 36.32
N SER A 34 0.26 8.50 37.24
CA SER A 34 -1.14 8.07 37.28
C SER A 34 -2.14 8.98 36.54
N GLY A 35 -3.21 8.49 35.90
CA GLY A 35 -3.83 7.17 35.98
C GLY A 35 -5.29 7.28 36.45
N PHE A 36 -6.25 6.96 35.59
CA PHE A 36 -7.66 6.76 35.96
C PHE A 36 -8.27 5.63 35.13
N LYS A 37 -8.99 4.71 35.79
CA LYS A 37 -9.62 3.55 35.14
C LYS A 37 -11.08 3.86 34.81
N GLY A 38 -11.42 3.96 33.53
CA GLY A 38 -12.79 3.85 33.03
C GLY A 38 -12.89 2.57 32.20
N LYS A 39 -13.65 1.57 32.66
CA LYS A 39 -13.89 0.35 31.88
C LYS A 39 -14.98 0.60 30.83
N PHE A 40 -14.61 0.49 29.56
CA PHE A 40 -15.54 0.13 28.50
C PHE A 40 -14.87 -0.98 27.69
N ASN A 41 -15.32 -2.23 27.92
CA ASN A 41 -14.97 -3.35 27.06
C ASN A 41 -16.09 -3.44 26.00
N PRO A 42 -15.84 -3.13 24.72
CA PRO A 42 -16.63 -3.73 23.65
C PRO A 42 -16.40 -5.26 23.67
N PRO A 43 -17.34 -6.08 23.14
CA PRO A 43 -17.20 -7.52 23.18
C PRO A 43 -16.16 -8.01 22.16
N ASP A 44 -14.96 -8.32 22.64
CA ASP A 44 -13.93 -9.01 21.86
C ASP A 44 -14.43 -10.42 21.48
N VAL A 45 -14.63 -10.65 20.18
CA VAL A 45 -14.71 -12.00 19.61
C VAL A 45 -13.34 -12.31 19.02
N GLU A 46 -12.37 -12.57 19.90
CA GLU A 46 -11.07 -13.12 19.49
C GLU A 46 -11.27 -14.55 18.97
N LEU A 47 -11.09 -14.72 17.65
CA LEU A 47 -10.89 -16.04 17.07
C LEU A 47 -9.46 -16.50 17.40
N ASN A 48 -9.33 -17.47 18.31
CA ASN A 48 -8.06 -18.12 18.60
C ASN A 48 -7.48 -18.79 17.33
N ILE A 49 -6.45 -18.18 16.75
CA ILE A 49 -5.62 -18.78 15.70
C ILE A 49 -4.18 -18.88 16.23
N GLU A 50 -3.93 -19.86 17.10
CA GLU A 50 -2.57 -20.31 17.37
C GLU A 50 -2.06 -21.12 16.15
N GLY A 51 -1.01 -20.64 15.47
CA GLY A 51 -0.27 -21.48 14.51
C GLY A 51 0.28 -20.82 13.25
N LEU A 52 0.01 -19.55 12.96
CA LEU A 52 0.56 -18.86 11.79
C LEU A 52 1.55 -17.75 12.17
N ASN A 53 2.75 -17.86 11.60
CA ASN A 53 3.86 -16.94 11.81
C ASN A 53 3.61 -15.66 10.98
N PRO A 54 3.51 -14.46 11.60
CA PRO A 54 3.07 -13.26 10.89
C PRO A 54 4.21 -12.63 10.08
N SER A 55 4.43 -13.15 8.88
CA SER A 55 5.17 -12.47 7.81
C SER A 55 4.77 -13.01 6.43
N MET A 56 3.47 -12.97 6.12
CA MET A 56 3.08 -12.85 4.72
C MET A 56 3.37 -11.41 4.32
N TYR A 57 4.16 -11.21 3.27
CA TYR A 57 4.46 -9.87 2.78
C TYR A 57 3.24 -9.31 2.07
N SER A 58 2.32 -8.75 2.84
CA SER A 58 1.25 -7.89 2.35
C SER A 58 1.84 -6.61 1.74
N LEU A 59 1.00 -5.75 1.17
CA LEU A 59 1.34 -4.34 0.93
C LEU A 59 1.73 -3.60 2.23
N ASN A 60 1.59 -4.24 3.40
CA ASN A 60 1.61 -3.68 4.75
C ASN A 60 0.58 -2.56 4.99
N GLU A 61 -0.32 -2.34 4.04
CA GLU A 61 -1.48 -1.47 4.16
C GLU A 61 -2.68 -2.24 4.75
N THR A 62 -3.30 -1.63 5.75
CA THR A 62 -4.61 -2.07 6.27
C THR A 62 -5.70 -1.16 5.68
N ILE A 63 -6.79 -1.73 5.21
CA ILE A 63 -7.94 -0.98 4.66
C ILE A 63 -9.24 -1.39 5.33
N VAL A 64 -10.22 -0.50 5.32
CA VAL A 64 -11.53 -0.75 5.94
C VAL A 64 -12.62 -0.87 4.87
N ILE A 65 -13.48 -1.87 5.01
CA ILE A 65 -14.72 -2.02 4.26
C ILE A 65 -15.85 -1.73 5.25
N VAL A 66 -16.51 -0.58 5.11
CA VAL A 66 -17.69 -0.23 5.90
C VAL A 66 -18.91 -0.48 5.04
N VAL A 67 -19.84 -1.32 5.51
CA VAL A 67 -21.09 -1.62 4.80
C VAL A 67 -22.27 -1.10 5.61
N GLU A 68 -23.20 -0.41 4.95
CA GLU A 68 -24.46 0.00 5.54
C GLU A 68 -25.18 -1.22 6.15
N ASN A 69 -25.55 -1.12 7.43
CA ASN A 69 -26.13 -2.22 8.20
C ASN A 69 -27.41 -2.82 7.56
N SER A 70 -28.21 -1.99 6.88
CA SER A 70 -29.42 -2.43 6.17
C SER A 70 -29.08 -3.34 4.96
N LEU A 71 -28.02 -3.00 4.22
CA LEU A 71 -27.54 -3.77 3.07
C LEU A 71 -26.85 -5.07 3.49
N TRP A 72 -26.15 -5.08 4.63
CA TRP A 72 -25.50 -6.29 5.13
C TRP A 72 -26.50 -7.41 5.46
N GLY A 73 -27.78 -7.10 5.69
CA GLY A 73 -28.85 -8.10 5.81
C GLY A 73 -29.20 -8.85 4.51
N VAL A 74 -28.69 -8.41 3.35
CA VAL A 74 -29.00 -8.98 2.03
C VAL A 74 -27.91 -9.97 1.62
N SER A 75 -28.26 -11.25 1.49
CA SER A 75 -27.30 -12.34 1.23
C SER A 75 -26.45 -12.15 -0.04
N VAL A 76 -27.03 -11.65 -1.14
CA VAL A 76 -26.27 -11.37 -2.37
C VAL A 76 -25.28 -10.21 -2.23
N VAL A 77 -25.55 -9.25 -1.33
CA VAL A 77 -24.60 -8.19 -0.97
C VAL A 77 -23.46 -8.79 -0.15
N GLN A 78 -23.75 -9.64 0.84
CA GLN A 78 -22.72 -10.35 1.60
C GLN A 78 -21.77 -11.15 0.69
N THR A 79 -22.31 -11.89 -0.30
CA THR A 79 -21.49 -12.63 -1.27
C THR A 79 -20.59 -11.71 -2.09
N ALA A 80 -21.13 -10.62 -2.63
CA ALA A 80 -20.35 -9.68 -3.45
C ALA A 80 -19.27 -8.93 -2.63
N VAL A 81 -19.60 -8.52 -1.40
CA VAL A 81 -18.63 -7.87 -0.48
C VAL A 81 -17.55 -8.85 -0.04
N ASN A 82 -17.89 -10.11 0.25
CA ASN A 82 -16.90 -11.13 0.62
C ASN A 82 -15.95 -11.45 -0.55
N GLN A 83 -16.45 -11.46 -1.80
CA GLN A 83 -15.59 -11.58 -2.98
C GLN A 83 -14.65 -10.37 -3.10
N TYR A 84 -15.18 -9.15 -2.96
CA TYR A 84 -14.38 -7.93 -3.00
C TYR A 84 -13.30 -7.90 -1.90
N ILE A 85 -13.62 -8.34 -0.69
CA ILE A 85 -12.63 -8.52 0.40
C ILE A 85 -11.55 -9.54 0.02
N LEU A 86 -11.93 -10.70 -0.54
CA LEU A 86 -10.99 -11.71 -0.99
C LEU A 86 -10.08 -11.19 -2.12
N ASP A 87 -10.63 -10.45 -3.08
CA ASP A 87 -9.86 -9.84 -4.17
C ASP A 87 -8.83 -8.85 -3.61
N LEU A 88 -9.23 -8.00 -2.65
CA LEU A 88 -8.33 -7.04 -1.99
C LEU A 88 -7.25 -7.74 -1.14
N GLN A 89 -7.57 -8.85 -0.48
CA GLN A 89 -6.59 -9.67 0.24
C GLN A 89 -5.60 -10.35 -0.71
N ASN A 90 -6.06 -10.78 -1.89
CA ASN A 90 -5.22 -11.36 -2.93
C ASN A 90 -4.32 -10.32 -3.62
N THR A 91 -4.80 -9.08 -3.83
CA THR A 91 -3.96 -7.92 -4.22
C THR A 91 -3.03 -7.48 -3.09
N GLY A 92 -3.37 -7.79 -1.84
CA GLY A 92 -2.40 -7.77 -0.75
C GLY A 92 -2.69 -6.86 0.45
N PHE A 93 -3.91 -6.34 0.55
CA PHE A 93 -4.32 -5.54 1.69
C PHE A 93 -4.71 -6.41 2.89
N THR A 94 -4.42 -5.92 4.11
CA THR A 94 -5.12 -6.42 5.31
C THR A 94 -6.49 -5.74 5.38
N THR A 95 -7.58 -6.49 5.48
CA THR A 95 -8.95 -5.91 5.43
C THR A 95 -9.66 -5.96 6.77
N ILE A 96 -10.24 -4.85 7.22
CA ILE A 96 -11.18 -4.78 8.34
C ILE A 96 -12.60 -4.62 7.79
N LEU A 97 -13.53 -5.49 8.17
CA LEU A 97 -14.95 -5.36 7.81
C LEU A 97 -15.76 -4.80 8.98
N TYR A 98 -16.57 -3.76 8.74
CA TYR A 98 -17.51 -3.21 9.71
C TYR A 98 -18.91 -3.09 9.12
N THR A 99 -19.91 -3.61 9.83
CA THR A 99 -21.30 -3.74 9.33
C THR A 99 -22.37 -3.33 10.33
N ASN A 100 -21.98 -2.79 11.49
CA ASN A 100 -22.92 -2.27 12.48
C ASN A 100 -23.48 -0.91 12.03
N ALA A 101 -24.62 -0.50 12.59
CA ALA A 101 -25.25 0.76 12.23
C ALA A 101 -24.40 1.98 12.66
N ILE A 102 -24.20 2.91 11.72
CA ILE A 102 -23.52 4.20 11.94
C ILE A 102 -24.52 5.29 11.58
N SER A 103 -24.88 6.15 12.53
CA SER A 103 -25.97 7.12 12.38
C SER A 103 -25.51 8.57 12.13
N THR A 104 -24.24 8.89 12.36
CA THR A 104 -23.70 10.25 12.15
C THR A 104 -22.30 10.21 11.53
N VAL A 105 -21.94 11.24 10.76
CA VAL A 105 -20.61 11.34 10.16
C VAL A 105 -19.50 11.49 11.21
N GLN A 106 -19.80 12.11 12.35
CA GLN A 106 -18.87 12.21 13.48
C GLN A 106 -18.56 10.82 14.04
N SER A 107 -19.56 9.93 14.16
CA SER A 107 -19.34 8.56 14.60
C SER A 107 -18.54 7.73 13.58
N LEU A 108 -18.71 7.99 12.28
CA LEU A 108 -17.87 7.41 11.22
C LEU A 108 -16.42 7.90 11.32
N LYS A 109 -16.18 9.21 11.46
CA LYS A 109 -14.83 9.79 11.64
C LYS A 109 -14.14 9.21 12.87
N SER A 110 -14.82 9.10 14.01
CA SER A 110 -14.24 8.50 15.23
C SER A 110 -13.87 7.02 15.07
N LEU A 111 -14.62 6.25 14.28
CA LEU A 111 -14.23 4.86 13.96
C LEU A 111 -12.97 4.83 13.08
N LEU A 112 -12.92 5.65 12.02
CA LEU A 112 -11.75 5.77 11.14
C LEU A 112 -10.50 6.21 11.92
N GLN A 113 -10.61 7.23 12.78
CA GLN A 113 -9.54 7.66 13.71
C GLN A 113 -9.07 6.52 14.64
N SER A 114 -10.00 5.72 15.18
CA SER A 114 -9.67 4.58 16.04
C SER A 114 -8.92 3.48 15.28
N TRP A 115 -9.33 3.17 14.04
CA TRP A 115 -8.64 2.19 13.20
C TRP A 115 -7.29 2.69 12.71
N TYR A 116 -7.16 3.98 12.39
CA TYR A 116 -5.89 4.61 12.04
C TYR A 116 -4.90 4.53 13.21
N THR A 117 -5.35 4.87 14.42
CA THR A 117 -4.52 4.77 15.63
C THR A 117 -4.10 3.35 15.98
N SER A 118 -4.95 2.35 15.71
CA SER A 118 -4.73 0.96 16.15
C SER A 118 -4.07 0.06 15.10
N TYR A 119 -4.27 0.34 13.81
CA TYR A 119 -3.89 -0.52 12.70
C TYR A 119 -3.21 0.22 11.53
N SER A 120 -2.99 1.54 11.65
CA SER A 120 -2.41 2.39 10.61
C SER A 120 -3.08 2.19 9.24
N ILE A 121 -4.42 2.28 9.21
CA ILE A 121 -5.17 2.09 7.96
C ILE A 121 -4.76 3.13 6.92
N SER A 122 -4.70 2.75 5.64
CA SER A 122 -4.40 3.66 4.53
C SER A 122 -5.66 4.16 3.82
N GLY A 123 -6.78 3.44 3.89
CA GLY A 123 -8.01 3.85 3.23
C GLY A 123 -9.26 3.06 3.60
N ALA A 124 -10.41 3.52 3.09
CA ALA A 124 -11.70 2.87 3.30
C ALA A 124 -12.63 2.87 2.07
N ALA A 125 -13.33 1.75 1.85
CA ALA A 125 -14.48 1.68 0.96
C ALA A 125 -15.77 1.80 1.79
N LEU A 126 -16.60 2.79 1.45
CA LEU A 126 -17.89 3.06 2.07
C LEU A 126 -19.00 2.52 1.16
N ILE A 127 -19.63 1.41 1.54
CA ILE A 127 -20.61 0.68 0.72
C ILE A 127 -22.03 0.93 1.25
N GLY A 128 -22.88 1.54 0.43
CA GLY A 128 -24.25 1.97 0.77
C GLY A 128 -24.35 3.39 1.30
N ASN A 129 -25.53 3.76 1.79
CA ASN A 129 -25.87 5.12 2.21
C ASN A 129 -25.28 5.47 3.59
N LEU A 130 -23.95 5.61 3.63
CA LEU A 130 -23.20 5.91 4.84
C LEU A 130 -23.06 7.44 5.05
N PRO A 131 -23.14 7.92 6.31
CA PRO A 131 -23.07 9.35 6.62
C PRO A 131 -21.90 10.10 5.99
N TYR A 132 -22.12 11.37 5.68
CA TYR A 132 -21.17 12.29 5.07
C TYR A 132 -21.22 13.66 5.75
N ALA A 133 -20.18 14.46 5.54
CA ALA A 133 -20.12 15.83 5.99
C ALA A 133 -20.41 16.77 4.82
N GLN A 134 -21.03 17.90 5.11
CA GLN A 134 -21.07 19.04 4.19
C GLN A 134 -20.15 20.15 4.69
N TYR A 135 -19.62 20.92 3.75
CA TYR A 135 -18.82 22.11 4.03
C TYR A 135 -19.43 23.33 3.34
N TYR A 136 -19.43 24.47 4.02
CA TYR A 136 -19.89 25.75 3.49
C TYR A 136 -18.68 26.60 3.06
N HIS A 137 -18.63 26.96 1.79
CA HIS A 137 -17.68 27.92 1.25
C HIS A 137 -18.40 29.26 1.00
N PRO A 138 -18.01 30.36 1.67
CA PRO A 138 -18.61 31.67 1.44
C PRO A 138 -18.23 32.24 0.06
N ALA A 139 -19.03 33.17 -0.45
CA ALA A 139 -18.75 33.84 -1.72
C ALA A 139 -17.44 34.65 -1.66
N ILE A 140 -16.63 34.54 -2.71
CA ILE A 140 -15.39 35.29 -2.90
C ILE A 140 -15.28 35.75 -4.37
N THR A 141 -14.23 36.49 -4.72
CA THR A 141 -14.00 36.90 -6.12
C THR A 141 -13.85 35.67 -7.02
N GLY A 142 -14.82 35.44 -7.91
CA GLY A 142 -14.83 34.33 -8.86
C GLY A 142 -15.66 33.11 -8.43
N PHE A 143 -16.08 33.02 -7.16
CA PHE A 143 -16.87 31.89 -6.65
C PHE A 143 -18.11 32.36 -5.89
N SER A 144 -19.25 31.74 -6.18
CA SER A 144 -20.48 31.94 -5.39
C SER A 144 -20.37 31.22 -4.04
N ALA A 145 -21.21 31.63 -3.08
CA ALA A 145 -21.38 30.88 -1.84
C ALA A 145 -22.03 29.52 -2.14
N GLU A 146 -21.52 28.46 -1.53
CA GLU A 146 -21.86 27.08 -1.91
C GLU A 146 -21.72 26.14 -0.71
N THR A 147 -22.69 25.25 -0.52
CA THR A 147 -22.62 24.13 0.43
C THR A 147 -22.55 22.83 -0.35
N PHE A 148 -21.55 22.00 -0.06
CA PHE A 148 -21.24 20.80 -0.85
C PHE A 148 -20.76 19.65 0.05
N ILE A 149 -20.76 18.43 -0.48
CA ILE A 149 -20.27 17.23 0.21
C ILE A 149 -18.74 17.30 0.31
N CYS A 150 -18.19 17.15 1.51
CA CYS A 150 -16.75 17.23 1.76
C CYS A 150 -16.24 15.90 2.32
N ASP A 151 -15.85 14.98 1.44
CA ASP A 151 -15.26 13.70 1.85
C ASP A 151 -13.87 13.84 2.49
N LEU A 152 -13.18 14.98 2.27
CA LEU A 152 -11.96 15.33 3.00
C LEU A 152 -12.17 15.30 4.52
N TYR A 153 -13.37 15.59 5.02
CA TYR A 153 -13.70 15.45 6.46
C TYR A 153 -13.44 14.05 7.02
N LEU A 154 -13.62 13.00 6.22
CA LEU A 154 -13.42 11.60 6.62
C LEU A 154 -12.02 11.08 6.27
N MET A 155 -11.26 11.82 5.46
CA MET A 155 -9.91 11.48 5.00
C MET A 155 -8.82 12.12 5.84
N ASP A 156 -8.99 13.41 6.17
CA ASP A 156 -8.27 14.09 7.24
C ASP A 156 -8.77 13.54 8.59
N LEU A 157 -7.86 13.06 9.43
CA LEU A 157 -8.15 12.42 10.72
C LEU A 157 -7.59 13.20 11.91
N ASP A 158 -6.60 14.07 11.73
CA ASP A 158 -6.03 14.90 12.80
C ASP A 158 -6.34 16.41 12.72
N GLY A 159 -6.88 16.89 11.59
CA GLY A 159 -7.41 18.22 11.39
C GLY A 159 -8.69 18.53 12.19
N ASN A 160 -8.89 19.83 12.44
CA ASN A 160 -9.96 20.34 13.29
C ASN A 160 -11.03 21.03 12.44
N TRP A 161 -12.29 20.61 12.64
CA TRP A 161 -13.44 21.07 11.87
C TRP A 161 -14.50 21.67 12.78
N TRP A 162 -15.01 22.85 12.43
CA TRP A 162 -16.04 23.55 13.19
C TRP A 162 -17.24 23.88 12.31
N ASP A 163 -18.39 23.40 12.75
CA ASP A 163 -19.70 23.97 12.48
C ASP A 163 -19.84 25.17 13.46
N LEU A 164 -19.89 26.39 12.93
CA LEU A 164 -19.87 27.63 13.72
C LEU A 164 -21.27 28.15 14.04
N ASN A 165 -22.30 27.64 13.36
CA ASN A 165 -23.68 28.12 13.45
C ASN A 165 -24.66 27.06 13.99
N THR A 166 -24.20 25.82 14.16
CA THR A 166 -24.91 24.59 14.57
C THR A 166 -26.02 24.10 13.62
N ASP A 167 -25.84 24.28 12.30
CA ASP A 167 -26.77 23.80 11.27
C ASP A 167 -26.43 22.39 10.72
N GLY A 168 -25.29 21.80 11.11
CA GLY A 168 -24.82 20.50 10.66
C GLY A 168 -23.83 20.56 9.48
N VAL A 169 -23.51 21.76 8.98
CA VAL A 169 -22.50 22.02 7.95
C VAL A 169 -21.24 22.59 8.60
N TYR A 170 -20.07 22.18 8.10
CA TYR A 170 -18.79 22.71 8.58
C TYR A 170 -18.42 24.02 7.84
N ASP A 171 -18.19 25.11 8.58
CA ASP A 171 -17.78 26.41 8.01
C ASP A 171 -16.25 26.58 7.96
N LYS A 172 -15.52 25.83 8.79
CA LYS A 172 -14.10 26.03 9.03
C LYS A 172 -13.36 24.73 9.21
N HIS A 173 -12.26 24.59 8.47
CA HIS A 173 -11.24 23.56 8.62
C HIS A 173 -9.88 24.22 8.94
N ASN A 174 -9.13 23.71 9.94
CA ASN A 174 -7.77 24.14 10.26
C ASN A 174 -7.05 23.09 11.14
N ALA A 175 -5.73 23.18 11.22
CA ALA A 175 -4.91 22.31 12.05
C ALA A 175 -4.62 22.86 13.46
N SER A 176 -4.28 21.97 14.41
CA SER A 176 -3.62 22.34 15.67
C SER A 176 -2.95 21.12 16.33
N GLY A 177 -2.03 21.33 17.26
CA GLY A 177 -1.46 20.25 18.09
C GLY A 177 -0.42 19.34 17.41
N GLY A 178 -0.06 19.58 16.15
CA GLY A 178 0.93 18.78 15.40
C GLY A 178 0.35 18.06 14.19
N GLY A 179 -0.97 18.03 14.05
CA GLY A 179 -1.66 17.63 12.82
C GLY A 179 -1.71 18.73 11.76
N ASP A 180 -2.37 18.45 10.64
CA ASP A 180 -2.54 19.39 9.53
C ASP A 180 -3.99 19.48 8.96
N ILE A 181 -4.16 19.46 7.64
CA ILE A 181 -5.43 19.61 6.91
C ILE A 181 -5.49 18.69 5.68
N PHE A 182 -4.49 17.83 5.51
CA PHE A 182 -4.36 16.88 4.42
C PHE A 182 -4.98 15.53 4.83
N PRO A 183 -5.21 14.62 3.89
CA PRO A 183 -5.77 13.32 4.23
C PRO A 183 -4.71 12.38 4.79
N GLU A 184 -4.94 11.79 5.96
CA GLU A 184 -4.18 10.62 6.46
C GLU A 184 -4.58 9.34 5.71
N ILE A 185 -5.82 9.27 5.24
CA ILE A 185 -6.39 8.11 4.56
C ILE A 185 -7.14 8.52 3.30
N TYR A 186 -7.29 7.62 2.33
CA TYR A 186 -8.15 7.84 1.17
C TYR A 186 -9.47 7.06 1.27
N ILE A 187 -10.58 7.62 0.76
CA ILE A 187 -11.87 6.91 0.74
C ILE A 187 -12.51 6.88 -0.65
N GLY A 188 -13.33 5.85 -0.89
CA GLY A 188 -14.21 5.74 -2.04
C GLY A 188 -15.62 5.33 -1.64
N ARG A 189 -16.63 5.85 -2.34
CA ARG A 189 -18.06 5.60 -2.08
C ARG A 189 -18.66 4.69 -3.14
N ILE A 190 -19.26 3.59 -2.69
CA ILE A 190 -19.95 2.59 -3.50
C ILE A 190 -21.42 2.61 -3.08
N ASP A 191 -22.14 3.62 -3.56
CA ASP A 191 -23.57 3.82 -3.29
C ASP A 191 -24.32 4.25 -4.56
N ALA A 192 -25.53 3.72 -4.71
CA ALA A 192 -26.47 4.04 -5.78
C ALA A 192 -27.84 4.50 -5.22
N THR A 193 -27.91 4.97 -3.96
CA THR A 193 -29.19 5.35 -3.33
C THR A 193 -29.96 6.43 -4.10
N ASN A 194 -29.24 7.40 -4.69
CA ASN A 194 -29.85 8.49 -5.49
C ASN A 194 -29.89 8.20 -6.99
N ARG A 195 -29.65 6.95 -7.41
CA ARG A 195 -29.76 6.54 -8.81
C ARG A 195 -31.21 6.18 -9.14
N VAL A 196 -31.72 6.69 -10.25
CA VAL A 196 -33.04 6.36 -10.79
C VAL A 196 -32.91 5.67 -12.16
N LEU A 197 -31.84 5.96 -12.91
CA LEU A 197 -31.54 5.31 -14.18
C LEU A 197 -31.22 3.81 -14.02
N GLY A 198 -31.68 2.99 -14.96
CA GLY A 198 -31.51 1.53 -14.96
C GLY A 198 -32.58 0.74 -14.20
N GLY A 199 -33.34 1.37 -13.29
CA GLY A 199 -34.48 0.75 -12.60
C GLY A 199 -34.11 -0.39 -11.62
N GLN A 200 -32.86 -0.43 -11.17
CA GLN A 200 -32.37 -1.37 -10.15
C GLN A 200 -32.54 -0.79 -8.74
N SER A 201 -32.55 -1.63 -7.71
CA SER A 201 -32.38 -1.19 -6.32
C SER A 201 -30.92 -0.89 -6.02
N ASN A 202 -30.64 -0.05 -5.01
CA ASN A 202 -29.27 0.25 -4.56
C ASN A 202 -28.44 -1.04 -4.34
N SER A 203 -29.01 -2.04 -3.69
CA SER A 203 -28.39 -3.36 -3.48
C SER A 203 -28.05 -4.12 -4.77
N GLN A 204 -28.84 -3.99 -5.83
CA GLN A 204 -28.59 -4.63 -7.12
C GLN A 204 -27.49 -3.90 -7.90
N ASP A 205 -27.50 -2.57 -7.91
CA ASP A 205 -26.45 -1.76 -8.52
C ASP A 205 -25.09 -1.94 -7.80
N ILE A 206 -25.08 -1.97 -6.45
CA ILE A 206 -23.89 -2.27 -5.65
C ILE A 206 -23.32 -3.67 -5.97
N VAL A 207 -24.16 -4.71 -5.98
CA VAL A 207 -23.72 -6.07 -6.36
C VAL A 207 -23.19 -6.10 -7.80
N THR A 208 -23.80 -5.33 -8.71
CA THR A 208 -23.36 -5.24 -10.12
C THR A 208 -21.97 -4.62 -10.24
N VAL A 209 -21.65 -3.56 -9.49
CA VAL A 209 -20.30 -2.95 -9.54
C VAL A 209 -19.26 -3.76 -8.78
N LEU A 210 -19.58 -4.35 -7.62
CA LEU A 210 -18.65 -5.22 -6.90
C LEU A 210 -18.24 -6.45 -7.74
N ASN A 211 -19.19 -7.11 -8.40
CA ASN A 211 -18.90 -8.20 -9.35
C ASN A 211 -18.04 -7.73 -10.54
N ARG A 212 -18.16 -6.46 -10.93
CA ARG A 212 -17.33 -5.86 -11.98
C ARG A 212 -15.93 -5.52 -11.49
N PHE A 213 -15.76 -5.09 -10.24
CA PHE A 213 -14.45 -4.85 -9.62
C PHE A 213 -13.65 -6.15 -9.49
N HIS A 214 -14.34 -7.26 -9.17
CA HIS A 214 -13.79 -8.61 -9.28
C HIS A 214 -13.39 -8.93 -10.73
N SER A 215 -14.34 -8.78 -11.66
CA SER A 215 -14.12 -9.03 -13.10
C SER A 215 -12.99 -8.19 -13.68
N TYR A 216 -12.71 -7.01 -13.13
CA TYR A 216 -11.59 -6.17 -13.54
C TYR A 216 -10.26 -6.76 -13.11
N ARG A 217 -10.10 -7.08 -11.82
CA ARG A 217 -8.85 -7.63 -11.25
C ARG A 217 -8.42 -8.95 -11.90
N ILE A 218 -9.36 -9.75 -12.39
CA ILE A 218 -9.07 -10.98 -13.18
C ILE A 218 -8.94 -10.73 -14.70
N GLY A 219 -8.75 -9.48 -15.13
CA GLY A 219 -8.58 -9.09 -16.55
C GLY A 219 -9.83 -9.20 -17.43
N GLY A 220 -11.00 -9.52 -16.88
CA GLY A 220 -12.23 -9.79 -17.62
C GLY A 220 -12.97 -8.56 -18.18
N VAL A 221 -12.68 -7.36 -17.67
CA VAL A 221 -13.23 -6.08 -18.19
C VAL A 221 -12.18 -4.99 -18.42
N SER A 222 -10.90 -5.37 -18.55
CA SER A 222 -9.78 -4.48 -18.89
C SER A 222 -9.93 -3.85 -20.28
N ARG A 223 -9.08 -2.87 -20.57
CA ARG A 223 -9.00 -2.18 -21.86
C ARG A 223 -7.58 -2.17 -22.40
N SER A 224 -7.39 -1.66 -23.61
CA SER A 224 -6.04 -1.27 -24.03
C SER A 224 -5.53 -0.19 -23.07
N HIS A 225 -4.27 -0.29 -22.61
CA HIS A 225 -3.57 0.72 -21.80
C HIS A 225 -3.38 2.02 -22.59
N LYS A 226 -4.49 2.75 -22.74
CA LYS A 226 -4.64 3.94 -23.56
C LYS A 226 -5.62 4.87 -22.88
N ALA A 227 -5.23 6.13 -22.74
CA ALA A 227 -6.07 7.16 -22.14
C ALA A 227 -6.50 8.24 -23.15
N ILE A 228 -7.46 9.07 -22.74
CA ILE A 228 -7.88 10.25 -23.49
C ILE A 228 -7.93 11.48 -22.56
N THR A 229 -7.29 12.57 -22.98
CA THR A 229 -7.53 13.90 -22.44
C THR A 229 -8.51 14.61 -23.37
N TYR A 230 -9.64 15.09 -22.87
CA TYR A 230 -10.65 15.79 -23.66
C TYR A 230 -10.92 17.15 -23.04
N ILE A 231 -10.45 18.22 -23.68
CA ILE A 231 -10.41 19.57 -23.11
C ILE A 231 -11.24 20.53 -23.96
N ASP A 232 -12.41 20.89 -23.45
CA ASP A 232 -13.36 21.79 -24.09
C ASP A 232 -12.89 23.25 -24.14
N ASP A 233 -13.60 24.05 -24.93
CA ASP A 233 -13.28 25.42 -25.36
C ASP A 233 -12.55 26.31 -24.36
N ASP A 234 -13.07 26.40 -23.14
CA ASP A 234 -12.59 27.35 -22.13
C ASP A 234 -11.25 26.93 -21.53
N TRP A 235 -10.96 25.62 -21.46
CA TRP A 235 -9.72 25.09 -20.91
C TRP A 235 -8.64 24.83 -21.96
N GLN A 236 -8.99 24.92 -23.25
CA GLN A 236 -8.04 24.79 -24.37
C GLN A 236 -6.72 25.57 -24.17
N PRO A 237 -6.68 26.83 -23.65
CA PRO A 237 -5.44 27.56 -23.46
C PRO A 237 -4.40 26.87 -22.55
N TRP A 238 -4.85 26.00 -21.64
CA TRP A 238 -3.99 25.24 -20.72
C TRP A 238 -3.64 23.83 -21.20
N ALA A 239 -4.22 23.37 -22.31
CA ALA A 239 -4.09 21.99 -22.77
C ALA A 239 -2.63 21.55 -23.01
N ASN A 240 -1.75 22.46 -23.46
CA ASN A 240 -0.31 22.18 -23.60
C ASN A 240 0.36 21.71 -22.30
N THR A 241 -0.20 22.07 -21.13
CA THR A 241 0.24 21.60 -19.82
C THR A 241 -0.62 20.42 -19.36
N TRP A 242 -1.94 20.57 -19.41
CA TRP A 242 -2.87 19.61 -18.78
C TRP A 242 -2.88 18.24 -19.47
N SER A 243 -2.76 18.18 -20.80
CA SER A 243 -2.60 16.94 -21.55
C SER A 243 -1.32 16.16 -21.20
N ASN A 244 -0.27 16.85 -20.74
CA ASN A 244 0.97 16.17 -20.34
C ASN A 244 0.87 15.53 -18.95
N TRP A 245 -0.11 15.89 -18.10
CA TRP A 245 -0.30 15.23 -16.82
C TRP A 245 -0.65 13.75 -16.98
N LEU A 246 -1.49 13.41 -17.97
CA LEU A 246 -1.90 12.03 -18.23
C LEU A 246 -0.73 11.15 -18.74
N SER A 247 0.35 11.77 -19.25
CA SER A 247 1.55 11.08 -19.74
C SER A 247 2.37 10.36 -18.67
N TYR A 248 2.21 10.73 -17.40
CA TYR A 248 2.87 10.07 -16.28
C TYR A 248 2.33 8.66 -16.00
N ALA A 249 1.08 8.38 -16.38
CA ALA A 249 0.45 7.06 -16.30
C ALA A 249 0.33 6.38 -17.68
N TYR A 250 0.06 7.15 -18.73
CA TYR A 250 -0.29 6.65 -20.06
C TYR A 250 0.64 7.20 -21.14
N SER A 251 1.61 6.38 -21.54
CA SER A 251 2.50 6.66 -22.68
C SER A 251 1.75 6.71 -24.02
N ASN A 252 0.69 5.90 -24.16
CA ASN A 252 -0.24 5.90 -25.29
C ASN A 252 -1.53 6.65 -24.89
N ARG A 253 -1.82 7.78 -25.54
CA ARG A 253 -3.02 8.57 -25.28
C ARG A 253 -3.41 9.44 -26.46
N ASP A 254 -4.69 9.83 -26.51
CA ASP A 254 -5.18 10.85 -27.43
C ASP A 254 -5.49 12.14 -26.66
N ASP A 255 -4.98 13.27 -27.14
CA ASP A 255 -5.23 14.60 -26.57
C ASP A 255 -6.17 15.37 -27.52
N ILE A 256 -7.46 15.48 -27.16
CA ILE A 256 -8.52 16.08 -27.96
C ILE A 256 -8.87 17.47 -27.40
N ASN A 257 -8.35 18.49 -28.07
CA ASN A 257 -8.48 19.89 -27.64
C ASN A 257 -8.46 20.92 -28.80
N THR A 258 -7.90 20.59 -29.98
CA THR A 258 -7.69 21.58 -31.05
C THR A 258 -7.80 20.98 -32.45
N PRO A 259 -8.48 21.65 -33.42
CA PRO A 259 -9.29 22.86 -33.26
C PRO A 259 -10.49 22.67 -32.31
N LYS A 260 -11.01 23.78 -31.76
CA LYS A 260 -12.15 23.83 -30.83
C LYS A 260 -13.36 22.99 -31.31
N THR A 261 -13.62 23.01 -32.62
CA THR A 261 -14.70 22.23 -33.26
C THR A 261 -14.60 20.70 -33.12
N TRP A 262 -13.50 20.16 -32.59
CA TRP A 262 -13.39 18.75 -32.23
C TRP A 262 -14.10 18.41 -30.91
N THR A 263 -14.25 19.37 -29.99
CA THR A 263 -14.81 19.14 -28.66
C THR A 263 -16.27 19.62 -28.61
N ASN A 264 -17.22 18.70 -28.74
CA ASN A 264 -18.65 19.01 -28.66
C ASN A 264 -19.47 17.82 -28.13
N SER A 265 -20.74 18.04 -27.84
CA SER A 265 -21.63 17.02 -27.24
C SER A 265 -21.81 15.78 -28.12
N THR A 266 -21.76 15.93 -29.45
CA THR A 266 -21.91 14.81 -30.38
C THR A 266 -20.65 13.98 -30.45
N ASP A 267 -19.47 14.61 -30.46
CA ASP A 267 -18.18 13.91 -30.49
C ASP A 267 -17.95 13.11 -29.20
N TRP A 268 -18.12 13.71 -28.02
CA TRP A 268 -17.97 12.97 -26.76
C TRP A 268 -18.94 11.78 -26.68
N LEU A 269 -20.25 12.03 -26.86
CA LEU A 269 -21.29 10.99 -26.69
C LEU A 269 -21.18 9.87 -27.72
N ASN A 270 -20.94 10.19 -28.99
CA ASN A 270 -21.06 9.22 -30.07
C ASN A 270 -19.73 8.67 -30.57
N ASN A 271 -18.66 9.47 -30.51
CA ASN A 271 -17.35 9.06 -31.01
C ASN A 271 -16.43 8.61 -29.89
N ARG A 272 -16.34 9.32 -28.76
CA ARG A 272 -15.36 9.02 -27.69
C ARG A 272 -15.84 7.99 -26.68
N LEU A 273 -17.03 8.18 -26.10
CA LEU A 273 -17.51 7.43 -24.92
C LEU A 273 -17.61 5.90 -25.09
N VAL A 274 -17.57 5.42 -26.34
CA VAL A 274 -17.64 4.00 -26.73
C VAL A 274 -16.30 3.42 -27.24
N GLN A 275 -15.22 4.20 -27.26
CA GLN A 275 -13.89 3.76 -27.72
C GLN A 275 -13.14 2.93 -26.67
N ASP A 276 -12.07 2.28 -27.14
CA ASP A 276 -11.12 1.51 -26.33
C ASP A 276 -10.11 2.43 -25.65
N TYR A 277 -10.61 3.16 -24.65
CA TYR A 277 -9.81 3.83 -23.62
C TYR A 277 -10.07 3.17 -22.28
N GLU A 278 -9.03 3.12 -21.47
CA GLU A 278 -9.09 2.73 -20.07
C GLU A 278 -9.42 3.92 -19.17
N PHE A 279 -8.79 5.07 -19.42
CA PHE A 279 -8.89 6.27 -18.61
C PHE A 279 -9.34 7.50 -19.42
N ALA A 280 -10.32 8.26 -18.91
CA ALA A 280 -10.63 9.62 -19.39
C ALA A 280 -10.23 10.70 -18.39
N HIS A 281 -9.57 11.75 -18.85
CA HIS A 281 -9.59 13.05 -18.19
C HIS A 281 -10.44 13.99 -19.05
N ILE A 282 -11.63 14.35 -18.58
CA ILE A 282 -12.58 15.22 -19.31
C ILE A 282 -12.72 16.57 -18.60
N CYS A 283 -12.40 17.65 -19.30
CA CYS A 283 -12.54 19.04 -18.86
C CYS A 283 -13.67 19.69 -19.68
N VAL A 284 -14.89 19.69 -19.14
CA VAL A 284 -16.14 20.17 -19.77
C VAL A 284 -17.00 20.83 -18.69
N HIS A 285 -17.83 21.82 -19.02
CA HIS A 285 -18.76 22.40 -18.03
C HIS A 285 -19.84 21.40 -17.62
N SER A 286 -20.33 21.51 -16.39
CA SER A 286 -21.45 20.70 -15.90
C SER A 286 -22.26 21.40 -14.82
N GLY A 287 -23.42 20.83 -14.51
CA GLY A 287 -24.29 21.26 -13.42
C GLY A 287 -24.97 20.09 -12.73
N ALA A 288 -25.49 20.35 -11.52
CA ALA A 288 -26.18 19.38 -10.69
C ALA A 288 -27.66 19.19 -11.06
N GLY A 289 -28.20 18.00 -10.76
CA GLY A 289 -29.64 17.76 -10.62
C GLY A 289 -30.55 17.91 -11.86
N PRO A 290 -30.60 16.91 -12.78
CA PRO A 290 -29.72 15.75 -12.88
C PRO A 290 -28.38 16.12 -13.53
N GLY A 291 -27.40 15.21 -13.48
CA GLY A 291 -26.10 15.42 -14.10
C GLY A 291 -26.21 15.80 -15.59
N MET A 292 -25.52 16.85 -16.00
CA MET A 292 -25.45 17.28 -17.41
C MET A 292 -24.09 17.90 -17.72
N HIS A 293 -23.49 17.51 -18.85
CA HIS A 293 -22.37 18.22 -19.46
C HIS A 293 -22.88 19.29 -20.44
N TYR A 294 -22.19 20.43 -20.48
CA TYR A 294 -22.43 21.56 -21.36
C TYR A 294 -21.15 21.87 -22.15
N PHE A 295 -21.23 21.87 -23.49
CA PHE A 295 -20.09 22.05 -24.39
C PHE A 295 -20.13 23.41 -25.09
N GLY A 296 -18.95 23.93 -25.37
CA GLY A 296 -18.75 25.21 -26.03
C GLY A 296 -18.31 26.32 -25.07
N PRO A 297 -17.96 27.51 -25.57
CA PRO A 297 -17.49 28.61 -24.73
C PRO A 297 -18.50 29.00 -23.65
N GLY A 298 -18.09 28.97 -22.38
CA GLY A 298 -18.98 29.16 -21.23
C GLY A 298 -20.08 28.10 -21.07
N GLY A 299 -19.90 26.90 -21.65
CA GLY A 299 -20.89 25.82 -21.65
C GLY A 299 -22.07 26.08 -22.61
N SER A 300 -21.83 26.74 -23.75
CA SER A 300 -22.91 27.10 -24.68
C SER A 300 -22.50 27.00 -26.14
N GLY A 301 -23.47 26.64 -26.99
CA GLY A 301 -23.33 26.62 -28.45
C GLY A 301 -22.97 25.25 -29.06
N GLU A 302 -22.27 24.38 -28.32
CA GLU A 302 -21.77 23.10 -28.86
C GLU A 302 -22.49 21.86 -28.28
N GLY A 303 -23.64 22.12 -27.63
CA GLY A 303 -24.63 21.13 -27.22
C GLY A 303 -24.48 20.65 -25.77
N THR A 304 -25.36 19.74 -25.36
CA THR A 304 -25.37 19.18 -24.00
C THR A 304 -25.54 17.67 -24.01
N ILE A 305 -25.13 17.02 -22.91
CA ILE A 305 -25.31 15.59 -22.68
C ILE A 305 -25.86 15.38 -21.26
N SER A 306 -27.09 14.89 -21.16
CA SER A 306 -27.71 14.47 -19.90
C SER A 306 -27.20 13.11 -19.40
N SER A 307 -27.31 12.86 -18.10
CA SER A 307 -27.11 11.54 -17.51
C SER A 307 -27.92 10.44 -18.20
N THR A 308 -29.15 10.71 -18.64
CA THR A 308 -29.96 9.75 -19.42
C THR A 308 -29.32 9.38 -20.76
N GLN A 309 -28.69 10.33 -21.46
CA GLN A 309 -27.98 10.05 -22.71
C GLN A 309 -26.70 9.25 -22.46
N ILE A 310 -25.93 9.58 -21.41
CA ILE A 310 -24.75 8.81 -20.98
C ILE A 310 -25.18 7.37 -20.64
N HIS A 311 -26.23 7.21 -19.84
CA HIS A 311 -26.76 5.92 -19.44
C HIS A 311 -27.16 5.05 -20.64
N ASN A 312 -27.96 5.61 -21.55
CA ASN A 312 -28.42 4.91 -22.75
C ASN A 312 -27.27 4.57 -23.73
N LYS A 313 -26.12 5.27 -23.64
CA LYS A 313 -24.94 4.98 -24.46
C LYS A 313 -24.10 3.83 -23.90
N GLY A 314 -24.05 3.69 -22.57
CA GLY A 314 -23.25 2.68 -21.88
C GLY A 314 -21.74 2.98 -21.94
N PRO A 315 -21.20 3.81 -21.02
CA PRO A 315 -19.78 4.15 -20.95
C PRO A 315 -18.85 2.93 -20.98
N THR A 316 -17.77 3.00 -21.76
CA THR A 316 -16.89 1.82 -21.99
C THR A 316 -15.49 1.91 -21.38
N PHE A 317 -15.18 2.92 -20.58
CA PHE A 317 -13.85 3.06 -19.97
C PHE A 317 -13.87 2.54 -18.52
N ASN A 318 -12.72 2.18 -17.98
CA ASN A 318 -12.58 1.73 -16.60
C ASN A 318 -12.54 2.92 -15.63
N PHE A 319 -11.89 4.01 -15.99
CA PHE A 319 -11.63 5.14 -15.10
C PHE A 319 -11.99 6.48 -15.73
N TYR A 320 -12.46 7.40 -14.88
CA TYR A 320 -12.83 8.76 -15.27
C TYR A 320 -12.35 9.76 -14.23
N ASN A 321 -11.64 10.79 -14.65
CA ASN A 321 -11.46 12.04 -13.92
C ASN A 321 -12.34 13.11 -14.57
N LEU A 322 -13.41 13.45 -13.88
CA LEU A 322 -14.39 14.44 -14.28
C LEU A 322 -13.96 15.81 -13.77
N PHE A 323 -13.18 16.53 -14.57
CA PHE A 323 -12.89 17.95 -14.36
C PHE A 323 -14.13 18.76 -14.79
N CYS A 324 -15.17 18.72 -13.94
CA CYS A 324 -16.44 19.39 -14.21
C CYS A 324 -17.21 19.67 -12.91
N CYS A 325 -17.81 20.86 -12.80
CA CYS A 325 -18.52 21.33 -11.61
C CYS A 325 -19.71 20.43 -11.21
N HIS A 326 -19.78 19.99 -9.95
CA HIS A 326 -20.82 19.09 -9.42
C HIS A 326 -20.85 17.70 -10.10
N GLY A 327 -19.82 17.33 -10.87
CA GLY A 327 -19.75 16.03 -11.54
C GLY A 327 -19.92 14.84 -10.59
N ALA A 328 -19.44 14.97 -9.36
CA ALA A 328 -19.56 13.98 -8.30
C ALA A 328 -20.52 14.40 -7.16
N ASP A 329 -21.52 15.25 -7.40
CA ASP A 329 -22.53 15.60 -6.39
C ASP A 329 -23.52 14.42 -6.16
N TRP A 330 -23.04 13.37 -5.50
CA TRP A 330 -23.65 12.05 -5.43
C TRP A 330 -24.89 11.92 -4.53
N ILE A 331 -25.28 13.00 -3.84
CA ILE A 331 -26.60 13.11 -3.19
C ILE A 331 -27.69 13.61 -4.14
N THR A 332 -27.33 14.08 -5.34
CA THR A 332 -28.30 14.47 -6.36
C THR A 332 -28.68 13.30 -7.27
N SER A 333 -29.92 13.31 -7.75
CA SER A 333 -30.44 12.25 -8.61
C SER A 333 -29.64 12.13 -9.90
N ASP A 334 -29.12 10.92 -10.16
CA ASP A 334 -28.33 10.59 -11.35
C ASP A 334 -27.23 11.64 -11.66
N CYS A 335 -26.39 11.96 -10.67
CA CYS A 335 -25.20 12.79 -10.90
C CYS A 335 -24.26 12.14 -11.95
N LEU A 336 -23.34 12.91 -12.52
CA LEU A 336 -22.50 12.40 -13.62
C LEU A 336 -21.64 11.21 -13.18
N ALA A 337 -20.97 11.30 -12.01
CA ALA A 337 -20.06 10.25 -11.54
C ALA A 337 -20.77 8.91 -11.28
N THR A 338 -21.91 8.93 -10.59
CA THR A 338 -22.74 7.72 -10.42
C THR A 338 -23.27 7.22 -11.77
N THR A 339 -23.63 8.10 -12.68
CA THR A 339 -24.09 7.71 -14.02
C THR A 339 -22.99 7.03 -14.84
N TYR A 340 -21.77 7.55 -14.85
CA TYR A 340 -20.62 6.93 -15.51
C TYR A 340 -20.31 5.56 -14.88
N LEU A 341 -20.21 5.48 -13.54
CA LEU A 341 -19.90 4.24 -12.83
C LEU A 341 -20.96 3.15 -13.10
N TYR A 342 -22.24 3.43 -12.84
CA TYR A 342 -23.27 2.38 -12.82
C TYR A 342 -23.86 2.05 -14.20
N SER A 343 -23.67 2.89 -15.22
CA SER A 343 -24.29 2.66 -16.54
C SER A 343 -23.36 2.01 -17.56
N GLY A 344 -22.05 2.11 -17.36
CA GLY A 344 -21.07 1.37 -18.17
C GLY A 344 -21.02 -0.10 -17.77
N SER A 345 -20.50 -0.97 -18.64
CA SER A 345 -20.22 -2.38 -18.29
C SER A 345 -18.78 -2.60 -17.78
N ARG A 346 -17.97 -1.53 -17.72
CA ARG A 346 -16.51 -1.59 -17.49
C ARG A 346 -16.00 -0.63 -16.41
N SER A 347 -16.78 0.39 -16.07
CA SER A 347 -16.34 1.47 -15.19
C SER A 347 -16.15 0.99 -13.75
N ILE A 348 -15.01 1.33 -13.17
CA ILE A 348 -14.45 0.84 -11.90
C ILE A 348 -14.40 1.97 -10.87
N SER A 349 -13.87 3.13 -11.27
CA SER A 349 -13.73 4.28 -10.37
C SER A 349 -13.89 5.59 -11.13
N VAL A 350 -14.58 6.55 -10.51
CA VAL A 350 -14.84 7.88 -11.05
C VAL A 350 -14.46 8.93 -10.02
N ILE A 351 -13.48 9.76 -10.37
CA ILE A 351 -13.04 10.92 -9.60
C ILE A 351 -13.76 12.15 -10.12
N GLY A 352 -14.23 13.03 -9.24
CA GLY A 352 -14.83 14.30 -9.65
C GLY A 352 -15.11 15.22 -8.47
N SER A 353 -15.61 16.43 -8.77
CA SER A 353 -15.96 17.44 -7.76
C SER A 353 -17.45 17.37 -7.40
N THR A 354 -17.77 17.38 -6.10
CA THR A 354 -19.12 17.56 -5.55
C THR A 354 -19.61 19.01 -5.64
N LYS A 355 -18.72 19.95 -6.00
CA LYS A 355 -18.93 21.41 -6.01
C LYS A 355 -18.49 22.05 -7.33
N THR A 356 -18.61 23.36 -7.45
CA THR A 356 -17.88 24.17 -8.44
C THR A 356 -16.37 23.95 -8.31
N GLY A 357 -15.72 23.28 -9.26
CA GLY A 357 -14.29 22.94 -9.15
C GLY A 357 -13.88 21.69 -9.95
N GLY A 358 -12.69 21.17 -9.65
CA GLY A 358 -12.05 20.05 -10.35
C GLY A 358 -10.56 19.92 -10.04
N MET A 359 -9.94 18.81 -10.45
CA MET A 359 -8.54 18.49 -10.20
C MET A 359 -7.57 19.33 -11.07
N LEU A 360 -7.00 20.39 -10.50
CA LEU A 360 -5.84 21.08 -11.07
C LEU A 360 -4.54 20.38 -10.66
N GLU A 361 -3.41 20.69 -11.29
CA GLU A 361 -2.10 20.07 -11.03
C GLU A 361 -2.13 18.52 -11.04
N GLY A 362 -2.84 17.95 -12.01
CA GLY A 362 -3.10 16.51 -12.09
C GLY A 362 -1.84 15.63 -12.22
N SER A 363 -0.65 16.19 -12.48
CA SER A 363 0.60 15.44 -12.55
C SER A 363 0.89 14.60 -11.31
N TYR A 364 0.52 15.06 -10.12
CA TYR A 364 0.77 14.32 -8.87
C TYR A 364 -0.12 13.09 -8.75
N PHE A 365 -1.39 13.23 -9.11
CA PHE A 365 -2.33 12.12 -9.22
C PHE A 365 -1.84 11.08 -10.24
N TYR A 366 -1.60 11.49 -11.48
CA TYR A 366 -1.20 10.56 -12.55
C TYR A 366 0.21 9.97 -12.38
N ASN A 367 1.15 10.66 -11.73
CA ASN A 367 2.46 10.10 -11.38
C ASN A 367 2.36 9.04 -10.28
N SER A 368 1.44 9.20 -9.33
CA SER A 368 1.13 8.14 -8.36
C SER A 368 0.55 6.90 -9.06
N LEU A 369 -0.45 7.09 -9.95
CA LEU A 369 -1.04 5.98 -10.72
C LEU A 369 -0.02 5.27 -11.63
N GLY A 370 0.84 6.02 -12.33
CA GLY A 370 1.93 5.47 -13.15
C GLY A 370 3.09 4.87 -12.35
N SER A 371 2.99 4.86 -11.02
CA SER A 371 3.87 4.14 -10.09
C SER A 371 3.11 3.00 -9.39
N ASP A 372 2.14 2.39 -10.10
CA ASP A 372 1.28 1.28 -9.67
C ASP A 372 0.43 1.55 -8.41
N ASN A 373 0.18 2.81 -8.03
CA ASN A 373 -0.68 3.14 -6.90
C ASN A 373 -2.17 3.12 -7.28
N SER A 374 -3.02 2.84 -6.29
CA SER A 374 -4.48 2.85 -6.45
C SER A 374 -5.04 4.26 -6.73
N ILE A 375 -6.25 4.34 -7.28
CA ILE A 375 -7.00 5.60 -7.50
C ILE A 375 -7.10 6.44 -6.22
N GLY A 376 -7.36 5.79 -5.08
CA GLY A 376 -7.43 6.42 -3.76
C GLY A 376 -6.08 6.96 -3.30
N LYS A 377 -5.02 6.16 -3.41
CA LYS A 377 -3.67 6.57 -3.08
C LYS A 377 -3.17 7.71 -3.98
N GLY A 378 -3.57 7.71 -5.25
CA GLY A 378 -3.30 8.82 -6.17
C GLY A 378 -4.00 10.12 -5.77
N LEU A 379 -5.25 10.06 -5.31
CA LEU A 379 -5.95 11.25 -4.80
C LEU A 379 -5.33 11.77 -3.49
N HIS A 380 -4.95 10.86 -2.59
CA HIS A 380 -4.18 11.20 -1.39
C HIS A 380 -2.86 11.91 -1.74
N ASP A 381 -2.05 11.33 -2.63
CA ASP A 381 -0.75 11.90 -3.00
C ASP A 381 -0.88 13.27 -3.70
N TRP A 382 -1.95 13.44 -4.47
CA TRP A 382 -2.32 14.74 -5.03
C TRP A 382 -2.65 15.77 -3.95
N PHE A 383 -3.40 15.41 -2.91
CA PHE A 383 -3.59 16.29 -1.75
C PHE A 383 -2.27 16.60 -1.02
N GLN A 384 -1.43 15.58 -0.78
CA GLN A 384 -0.16 15.72 -0.05
C GLN A 384 0.89 16.58 -0.77
N PHE A 385 0.86 16.68 -2.10
CA PHE A 385 1.75 17.62 -2.81
C PHE A 385 1.49 19.09 -2.45
N MET A 386 0.27 19.41 -2.04
CA MET A 386 -0.19 20.78 -1.88
C MET A 386 0.27 21.39 -0.53
N THR A 387 1.58 21.58 -0.41
CA THR A 387 2.34 21.90 0.82
C THR A 387 2.10 23.30 1.44
N SER A 388 1.11 24.09 0.98
CA SER A 388 0.87 25.43 1.56
C SER A 388 -0.58 25.91 1.39
N TYR A 389 -1.33 25.95 2.49
CA TYR A 389 -2.72 26.40 2.52
C TYR A 389 -2.91 27.76 1.81
N SER A 390 -3.74 27.76 0.78
CA SER A 390 -4.21 28.96 0.08
C SER A 390 -5.73 28.90 -0.07
N SER A 391 -6.37 30.02 -0.46
CA SER A 391 -7.84 30.01 -0.64
C SER A 391 -8.27 29.04 -1.75
N ASN A 392 -7.43 28.86 -2.78
CA ASN A 392 -7.64 27.95 -3.91
C ASN A 392 -8.02 26.50 -3.50
N TYR A 393 -7.65 26.04 -2.30
CA TYR A 393 -7.92 24.68 -1.83
C TYR A 393 -9.41 24.46 -1.58
N VAL A 394 -10.04 25.38 -0.85
CA VAL A 394 -11.49 25.33 -0.59
C VAL A 394 -12.26 25.66 -1.86
N GLU A 395 -11.73 26.57 -2.67
CA GLU A 395 -12.30 26.98 -3.95
C GLU A 395 -12.41 25.81 -4.95
N TRP A 396 -11.35 25.03 -5.16
CA TRP A 396 -11.29 24.01 -6.21
C TRP A 396 -11.35 22.55 -5.72
N PHE A 397 -10.81 22.24 -4.54
CA PHE A 397 -10.36 20.88 -4.20
C PHE A 397 -11.16 20.19 -3.09
N TYR A 398 -11.79 20.94 -2.17
CA TYR A 398 -12.52 20.35 -1.03
C TYR A 398 -13.70 19.46 -1.42
N GLY A 399 -14.23 19.60 -2.65
CA GLY A 399 -15.28 18.72 -3.17
C GLY A 399 -14.78 17.49 -3.93
N MET A 400 -13.46 17.27 -4.07
CA MET A 400 -12.96 16.09 -4.77
C MET A 400 -13.35 14.81 -4.03
N SER A 401 -13.95 13.85 -4.74
CA SER A 401 -14.45 12.59 -4.20
C SER A 401 -14.24 11.44 -5.19
N ILE A 402 -14.17 10.21 -4.68
CA ILE A 402 -14.09 8.97 -5.47
C ILE A 402 -15.40 8.21 -5.36
N ILE A 403 -16.02 7.94 -6.52
CA ILE A 403 -17.24 7.14 -6.65
C ILE A 403 -16.87 5.84 -7.35
N GLY A 404 -17.02 4.72 -6.65
CA GLY A 404 -16.54 3.40 -7.06
C GLY A 404 -15.37 2.92 -6.20
N ASP A 405 -14.51 2.11 -6.81
CA ASP A 405 -13.39 1.43 -6.14
C ASP A 405 -12.21 2.38 -5.87
N PRO A 406 -11.83 2.65 -4.60
CA PRO A 406 -10.66 3.47 -4.29
C PRO A 406 -9.35 2.65 -4.32
N PHE A 407 -9.42 1.32 -4.29
CA PHE A 407 -8.26 0.42 -4.21
C PHE A 407 -7.84 -0.15 -5.56
N ALA A 408 -8.61 0.10 -6.63
CA ALA A 408 -8.25 -0.28 -7.98
C ALA A 408 -7.00 0.50 -8.46
N THR A 409 -6.05 -0.22 -9.06
CA THR A 409 -4.93 0.30 -9.85
C THR A 409 -5.34 0.44 -11.31
N ILE A 410 -4.63 1.28 -12.07
CA ILE A 410 -4.90 1.47 -13.51
C ILE A 410 -4.54 0.26 -14.36
N ASP A 411 -3.55 -0.51 -13.92
CA ASP A 411 -3.29 -1.87 -14.38
C ASP A 411 -4.08 -2.85 -13.50
N TYR A 412 -4.69 -3.87 -14.11
CA TYR A 412 -5.69 -4.72 -13.44
C TYR A 412 -5.08 -5.71 -12.43
N ASP A 413 -3.81 -6.06 -12.59
CA ASP A 413 -3.02 -6.81 -11.62
C ASP A 413 -1.54 -6.43 -11.76
N CYS A 414 -0.96 -5.85 -10.71
CA CYS A 414 0.47 -5.53 -10.61
C CYS A 414 1.14 -6.22 -9.41
N THR A 415 0.44 -7.05 -8.63
CA THR A 415 0.90 -7.44 -7.30
C THR A 415 1.11 -8.94 -7.16
N ILE A 416 2.18 -9.44 -7.77
CA ILE A 416 2.67 -10.80 -7.49
C ILE A 416 3.47 -10.81 -6.20
N PHE A 417 3.00 -11.62 -5.26
CA PHE A 417 3.68 -11.86 -4.00
C PHE A 417 4.86 -12.83 -4.08
N THR A 418 5.83 -12.59 -3.20
CA THR A 418 7.08 -13.37 -3.11
C THR A 418 6.84 -14.76 -2.51
N PRO A 419 7.21 -15.86 -3.19
CA PRO A 419 7.18 -17.22 -2.63
C PRO A 419 8.15 -17.35 -1.46
N ARG A 420 7.76 -18.04 -0.38
CA ARG A 420 8.64 -18.27 0.77
C ARG A 420 9.34 -19.62 0.67
N ILE A 421 10.66 -19.59 0.51
CA ILE A 421 11.53 -20.75 0.34
C ILE A 421 11.78 -21.44 1.69
N ASN A 422 11.89 -22.77 1.64
CA ASN A 422 12.44 -23.61 2.69
C ASN A 422 13.30 -24.72 2.10
N SER A 423 14.09 -25.39 2.93
CA SER A 423 14.88 -26.56 2.53
C SER A 423 14.78 -27.65 3.58
N SER A 424 14.30 -28.83 3.18
CA SER A 424 14.30 -30.05 4.00
C SER A 424 15.70 -30.65 4.18
N THR A 425 16.67 -30.23 3.36
CA THR A 425 18.05 -30.75 3.35
C THR A 425 19.08 -29.81 3.98
N HIS A 426 18.75 -28.53 4.12
CA HIS A 426 19.64 -27.47 4.61
C HIS A 426 18.88 -26.57 5.59
N PHE A 427 18.45 -27.14 6.71
CA PHE A 427 17.72 -26.44 7.76
C PHE A 427 18.54 -26.35 9.07
N PRO A 428 18.57 -25.19 9.76
CA PRO A 428 18.05 -23.89 9.31
C PRO A 428 18.89 -23.28 8.19
N ALA A 429 18.42 -22.19 7.57
CA ALA A 429 19.19 -21.46 6.56
C ALA A 429 20.59 -21.08 7.09
N ASN A 430 21.59 -21.04 6.20
CA ASN A 430 23.02 -20.93 6.52
C ASN A 430 23.63 -22.11 7.33
N SER A 431 22.94 -23.23 7.55
CA SER A 431 23.54 -24.42 8.16
C SER A 431 24.68 -24.97 7.29
N LEU A 432 25.86 -25.21 7.89
CA LEU A 432 26.95 -25.95 7.26
C LEU A 432 26.52 -27.39 6.95
N SER A 433 26.69 -27.81 5.70
CA SER A 433 26.26 -29.10 5.19
C SER A 433 27.28 -29.68 4.21
N SER A 434 27.46 -31.00 4.24
CA SER A 434 28.23 -31.75 3.23
C SER A 434 27.36 -32.27 2.08
N ASN A 435 26.04 -32.06 2.12
CA ASN A 435 25.15 -32.43 1.02
C ASN A 435 25.25 -31.40 -0.12
N LYS A 436 25.90 -31.80 -1.22
CA LYS A 436 26.09 -30.94 -2.41
C LYS A 436 24.86 -30.86 -3.32
N TYR A 437 23.76 -31.51 -2.97
CA TYR A 437 22.50 -31.56 -3.71
C TYR A 437 21.35 -31.05 -2.82
N PRO A 438 21.20 -29.72 -2.65
CA PRO A 438 20.05 -29.18 -1.95
C PRO A 438 18.72 -29.51 -2.64
N HIS A 439 17.72 -29.79 -1.83
CA HIS A 439 16.31 -29.77 -2.20
C HIS A 439 15.66 -28.56 -1.53
N PHE A 440 14.89 -27.81 -2.30
CA PHE A 440 14.10 -26.67 -1.83
C PHE A 440 12.64 -26.84 -2.21
N ASP A 441 11.77 -26.34 -1.34
CA ASP A 441 10.34 -26.16 -1.57
C ASP A 441 9.99 -24.70 -1.30
N TRP A 442 8.91 -24.19 -1.85
CA TRP A 442 8.39 -22.86 -1.54
C TRP A 442 6.87 -22.85 -1.43
N THR A 443 6.35 -21.83 -0.74
CA THR A 443 4.90 -21.59 -0.66
C THR A 443 4.36 -21.15 -2.01
N ILE A 444 3.07 -21.43 -2.26
CA ILE A 444 2.32 -20.78 -3.34
C ILE A 444 1.79 -19.46 -2.76
N PRO A 445 2.19 -18.28 -3.28
CA PRO A 445 1.59 -17.02 -2.89
C PRO A 445 0.08 -16.96 -3.18
N VAL A 446 -0.66 -16.14 -2.42
CA VAL A 446 -2.01 -15.72 -2.84
C VAL A 446 -1.89 -14.74 -4.00
N ASP A 447 -2.87 -14.76 -4.89
CA ASP A 447 -2.85 -14.00 -6.14
C ASP A 447 -4.26 -14.03 -6.74
N VAL A 448 -4.71 -12.93 -7.37
CA VAL A 448 -6.10 -12.82 -7.86
C VAL A 448 -6.30 -13.54 -9.21
N ASN A 449 -5.24 -13.68 -10.01
CA ASN A 449 -5.22 -14.45 -11.25
C ASN A 449 -4.68 -15.88 -11.05
N GLY A 450 -4.08 -16.16 -9.90
CA GLY A 450 -3.54 -17.45 -9.49
C GLY A 450 -2.15 -17.73 -10.05
N ILE A 451 -1.27 -18.30 -9.24
CA ILE A 451 0.13 -18.56 -9.62
C ILE A 451 0.23 -19.72 -10.63
N THR A 452 0.76 -19.43 -11.83
CA THR A 452 0.97 -20.42 -12.91
C THR A 452 2.38 -21.00 -12.93
N GLY A 453 3.34 -20.37 -12.25
CA GLY A 453 4.69 -20.90 -12.11
C GLY A 453 5.65 -19.95 -11.41
N TYR A 454 6.95 -20.25 -11.54
CA TYR A 454 8.03 -19.60 -10.81
C TYR A 454 9.26 -19.47 -11.69
N TYR A 455 10.02 -18.39 -11.54
CA TYR A 455 11.38 -18.28 -12.06
C TYR A 455 12.37 -18.38 -10.90
N TYR A 456 13.39 -19.25 -11.03
CA TYR A 456 14.39 -19.46 -9.99
C TYR A 456 15.82 -19.49 -10.52
N ILE A 457 16.76 -19.05 -9.69
CA ILE A 457 18.21 -19.09 -9.92
C ILE A 457 18.88 -19.57 -8.63
N ILE A 458 19.93 -20.39 -8.75
CA ILE A 458 20.85 -20.65 -7.65
C ILE A 458 22.25 -20.16 -8.02
N ASP A 459 22.78 -19.21 -7.27
CA ASP A 459 24.10 -18.62 -7.50
C ASP A 459 24.78 -18.22 -6.17
N GLN A 460 25.87 -17.44 -6.21
CA GLN A 460 26.61 -16.97 -5.04
C GLN A 460 26.41 -15.48 -4.73
N ASN A 461 25.53 -14.79 -5.46
CA ASN A 461 25.18 -13.39 -5.28
C ASN A 461 23.93 -13.28 -4.39
N PRO A 462 24.04 -12.74 -3.15
CA PRO A 462 22.91 -12.71 -2.22
C PRO A 462 21.69 -11.92 -2.71
N SER A 463 21.83 -11.04 -3.72
CA SER A 463 20.77 -10.14 -4.19
C SER A 463 20.24 -10.43 -5.62
N THR A 464 20.51 -11.60 -6.20
CA THR A 464 19.96 -11.94 -7.53
C THR A 464 18.43 -11.97 -7.50
N ILE A 465 17.80 -11.36 -8.51
CA ILE A 465 16.35 -11.41 -8.76
C ILE A 465 16.13 -12.10 -10.12
N PRO A 466 15.60 -13.35 -10.13
CA PRO A 466 15.24 -14.04 -11.37
C PRO A 466 14.16 -13.30 -12.17
N ASN A 467 14.22 -13.41 -13.50
CA ASN A 467 13.15 -12.99 -14.40
C ASN A 467 13.08 -13.93 -15.61
N GLN A 468 12.17 -13.68 -16.56
CA GLN A 468 11.98 -14.53 -17.74
C GLN A 468 13.20 -14.71 -18.67
N PHE A 469 14.21 -13.84 -18.56
CA PHE A 469 15.43 -13.90 -19.37
C PHE A 469 16.62 -14.54 -18.63
N THR A 470 16.59 -14.56 -17.29
CA THR A 470 17.72 -15.02 -16.45
C THR A 470 17.41 -16.27 -15.63
N GLY A 471 16.13 -16.51 -15.30
CA GLY A 471 15.69 -17.58 -14.42
C GLY A 471 15.27 -18.86 -15.14
N ASN A 472 15.39 -19.97 -14.43
CA ASN A 472 14.81 -21.25 -14.84
C ASN A 472 13.32 -21.25 -14.49
N PHE A 473 12.46 -21.63 -15.43
CA PHE A 473 11.02 -21.70 -15.18
C PHE A 473 10.59 -23.06 -14.61
N SER A 474 9.68 -23.04 -13.63
CA SER A 474 9.05 -24.24 -13.06
C SER A 474 7.57 -24.00 -12.79
N THR A 475 6.73 -25.01 -13.04
CA THR A 475 5.32 -25.03 -12.58
C THR A 475 5.15 -25.78 -11.25
N ALA A 476 6.23 -26.34 -10.69
CA ALA A 476 6.25 -26.98 -9.38
C ALA A 476 6.67 -25.99 -8.30
N ASN A 477 6.16 -26.17 -7.08
CA ASN A 477 6.45 -25.35 -5.90
C ASN A 477 7.76 -25.76 -5.18
N GLY A 478 8.77 -26.19 -5.95
CA GLY A 478 10.03 -26.69 -5.42
C GLY A 478 11.02 -27.09 -6.51
N VAL A 479 12.27 -27.32 -6.13
CA VAL A 479 13.34 -27.79 -7.00
C VAL A 479 14.29 -28.76 -6.28
N ASN A 480 14.80 -29.73 -7.04
CA ASN A 480 15.94 -30.57 -6.64
C ASN A 480 17.16 -30.14 -7.44
N ILE A 481 18.24 -29.74 -6.76
CA ILE A 481 19.51 -29.38 -7.41
C ILE A 481 20.24 -30.68 -7.79
N THR A 482 20.32 -30.98 -9.09
CA THR A 482 20.86 -32.24 -9.62
C THR A 482 22.36 -32.20 -9.91
N SER A 483 22.95 -31.02 -10.01
CA SER A 483 24.40 -30.81 -10.20
C SER A 483 25.05 -30.47 -8.86
N PRO A 484 26.19 -31.09 -8.49
CA PRO A 484 26.80 -30.87 -7.18
C PRO A 484 27.32 -29.42 -7.07
N LEU A 485 26.85 -28.71 -6.04
CA LEU A 485 27.36 -27.38 -5.72
C LEU A 485 28.81 -27.45 -5.21
N ALA A 486 29.62 -26.46 -5.59
CA ALA A 486 30.96 -26.29 -5.06
C ALA A 486 30.91 -25.75 -3.61
N ASP A 487 32.00 -25.94 -2.87
CA ASP A 487 32.11 -25.46 -1.48
C ASP A 487 32.00 -23.92 -1.41
N GLY A 488 31.28 -23.42 -0.41
CA GLY A 488 30.98 -22.01 -0.21
C GLY A 488 29.49 -21.73 0.03
N THR A 489 29.16 -20.45 0.14
CA THR A 489 27.78 -19.97 0.24
C THR A 489 27.09 -20.00 -1.11
N TRP A 490 25.86 -20.49 -1.16
CA TRP A 490 24.95 -20.38 -2.30
C TRP A 490 23.59 -19.87 -1.84
N TYR A 491 22.87 -19.22 -2.74
CA TYR A 491 21.55 -18.65 -2.50
C TYR A 491 20.60 -19.18 -3.56
N LEU A 492 19.47 -19.78 -3.15
CA LEU A 492 18.34 -19.97 -4.06
C LEU A 492 17.49 -18.69 -4.03
N HIS A 493 17.15 -18.21 -5.23
CA HIS A 493 16.26 -17.09 -5.47
C HIS A 493 15.02 -17.57 -6.20
N VAL A 494 13.83 -17.14 -5.77
CA VAL A 494 12.56 -17.50 -6.44
C VAL A 494 11.65 -16.27 -6.53
N VAL A 495 11.08 -16.03 -7.71
CA VAL A 495 9.94 -15.14 -7.96
C VAL A 495 8.77 -15.95 -8.53
N ALA A 496 7.53 -15.52 -8.30
CA ALA A 496 6.35 -16.13 -8.90
C ALA A 496 5.95 -15.48 -10.24
N LYS A 497 5.06 -16.18 -10.95
CA LYS A 497 4.37 -15.74 -12.17
C LYS A 497 2.89 -16.13 -12.06
N ASP A 498 1.99 -15.19 -12.32
CA ASP A 498 0.53 -15.34 -12.21
C ASP A 498 -0.12 -15.88 -13.50
N GLY A 499 -1.46 -15.83 -13.55
CA GLY A 499 -2.29 -16.14 -14.72
C GLY A 499 -2.37 -15.03 -15.76
N ALA A 500 -2.19 -13.76 -15.36
CA ALA A 500 -2.21 -12.60 -16.26
C ALA A 500 -0.92 -12.48 -17.10
N GLY A 501 0.19 -13.04 -16.62
CA GLY A 501 1.50 -12.99 -17.24
C GLY A 501 2.52 -12.12 -16.49
N ASN A 502 2.14 -11.51 -15.38
CA ASN A 502 3.06 -10.69 -14.57
C ASN A 502 4.16 -11.55 -13.94
N ILE A 503 5.23 -10.91 -13.49
CA ILE A 503 6.36 -11.58 -12.82
C ILE A 503 6.73 -10.76 -11.58
N GLY A 504 6.85 -11.43 -10.43
CA GLY A 504 7.22 -10.77 -9.18
C GLY A 504 8.56 -10.03 -9.28
N THR A 505 8.59 -8.78 -8.84
CA THR A 505 9.78 -7.91 -8.86
C THR A 505 10.70 -8.09 -7.65
N TYR A 506 10.23 -8.82 -6.63
CA TYR A 506 10.97 -9.20 -5.43
C TYR A 506 11.13 -10.72 -5.35
N ALA A 507 12.31 -11.18 -4.97
CA ALA A 507 12.60 -12.60 -4.73
C ALA A 507 12.69 -12.90 -3.23
N ASP A 508 12.45 -14.15 -2.83
CA ASP A 508 12.95 -14.67 -1.56
C ASP A 508 14.32 -15.31 -1.77
N HIS A 509 15.14 -15.34 -0.72
CA HIS A 509 16.57 -15.62 -0.77
C HIS A 509 16.94 -16.66 0.30
N TYR A 510 17.13 -17.92 -0.08
CA TYR A 510 17.49 -18.99 0.85
C TYR A 510 18.97 -19.39 0.75
N ALA A 511 19.73 -19.08 1.80
CA ALA A 511 21.16 -19.35 1.86
C ALA A 511 21.49 -20.78 2.35
N VAL A 512 22.41 -21.45 1.65
CA VAL A 512 22.98 -22.75 2.04
C VAL A 512 24.52 -22.68 2.09
N GLN A 513 25.13 -23.39 3.04
CA GLN A 513 26.58 -23.44 3.22
C GLN A 513 27.10 -24.84 2.88
N ILE A 514 27.77 -24.96 1.73
CA ILE A 514 28.31 -26.23 1.23
C ILE A 514 29.77 -26.38 1.67
N TYR A 515 30.09 -27.50 2.32
CA TYR A 515 31.42 -27.76 2.85
C TYR A 515 31.83 -29.24 2.72
N THR A 516 33.02 -29.49 2.19
CA THR A 516 33.65 -30.81 2.17
C THR A 516 34.49 -31.02 3.44
N PRO A 517 34.14 -31.97 4.32
CA PRO A 517 34.97 -32.30 5.47
C PRO A 517 36.37 -32.71 5.03
N THR A 518 37.39 -32.09 5.62
CA THR A 518 38.76 -32.60 5.48
C THR A 518 38.83 -34.02 6.08
N PRO A 519 39.50 -34.97 5.41
CA PRO A 519 39.68 -36.30 5.98
C PRO A 519 40.33 -36.21 7.36
N PRO A 520 39.89 -37.00 8.37
CA PRO A 520 40.59 -37.06 9.63
C PRO A 520 42.05 -37.49 9.37
N PRO A 521 43.04 -36.89 10.06
CA PRO A 521 44.43 -37.27 9.87
C PRO A 521 44.60 -38.77 10.13
N PRO A 522 45.46 -39.46 9.35
CA PRO A 522 45.60 -40.91 9.46
C PRO A 522 45.93 -41.31 10.89
N SER A 523 45.10 -42.18 11.47
CA SER A 523 45.25 -42.67 12.83
C SER A 523 46.58 -43.43 12.95
N ILE A 524 47.56 -42.83 13.61
CA ILE A 524 48.82 -43.49 13.95
C ILE A 524 48.47 -44.70 14.84
N PRO A 525 48.86 -45.93 14.48
CA PRO A 525 48.62 -47.10 15.32
C PRO A 525 49.20 -46.87 16.72
N GLY A 526 48.37 -47.06 17.74
CA GLY A 526 48.71 -46.65 19.10
C GLY A 526 49.98 -47.32 19.62
N PHE A 527 50.98 -46.51 19.98
CA PHE A 527 51.97 -46.96 20.95
C PHE A 527 51.25 -47.26 22.27
N PRO A 528 51.57 -48.37 22.97
CA PRO A 528 50.96 -48.66 24.27
C PRO A 528 51.35 -47.55 25.27
N LEU A 529 50.38 -47.09 26.07
CA LEU A 529 50.64 -46.13 27.14
C LEU A 529 51.49 -46.77 28.25
N LEU A 530 52.81 -46.76 28.09
CA LEU A 530 53.74 -46.75 29.21
C LEU A 530 53.60 -45.38 29.88
N SER A 531 52.97 -45.38 31.06
CA SER A 531 52.37 -44.16 31.61
C SER A 531 53.39 -43.04 31.87
N LEU A 532 53.07 -41.82 31.42
CA LEU A 532 53.80 -40.60 31.79
C LEU A 532 53.85 -40.41 33.32
N ILE A 533 52.86 -40.96 34.04
CA ILE A 533 52.75 -40.93 35.50
C ILE A 533 53.98 -41.62 36.15
N SER A 534 54.44 -42.74 35.59
CA SER A 534 55.63 -43.46 36.10
C SER A 534 56.91 -42.62 36.00
N VAL A 535 57.08 -41.89 34.89
CA VAL A 535 58.28 -41.05 34.66
C VAL A 535 58.25 -39.80 35.53
N LEU A 536 57.09 -39.16 35.66
CA LEU A 536 56.91 -37.99 36.53
C LEU A 536 57.12 -38.35 38.01
N LEU A 537 56.56 -39.47 38.50
CA LEU A 537 56.82 -39.92 39.89
C LEU A 537 58.31 -40.19 40.13
N LEU A 538 59.02 -40.81 39.18
CA LEU A 538 60.45 -41.11 39.35
C LEU A 538 61.29 -39.83 39.48
N ILE A 539 61.00 -38.81 38.65
CA ILE A 539 61.65 -37.50 38.72
C ILE A 539 61.33 -36.79 40.05
N SER A 540 60.08 -36.83 40.52
CA SER A 540 59.67 -36.24 41.81
C SER A 540 60.38 -36.90 43.00
N VAL A 541 60.50 -38.23 43.00
CA VAL A 541 61.19 -38.98 44.07
C VAL A 541 62.69 -38.69 44.07
N ILE A 542 63.32 -38.56 42.90
CA ILE A 542 64.74 -38.19 42.79
C ILE A 542 64.98 -36.76 43.30
N GLN A 543 64.11 -35.79 42.96
CA GLN A 543 64.22 -34.43 43.49
C GLN A 543 64.06 -34.38 45.02
N LEU A 544 63.06 -35.09 45.58
CA LEU A 544 62.91 -35.15 47.05
C LEU A 544 64.11 -35.82 47.74
N TYR A 545 64.71 -36.85 47.14
CA TYR A 545 65.88 -37.53 47.71
C TYR A 545 67.12 -36.62 47.73
N LEU A 546 67.34 -35.83 46.67
CA LEU A 546 68.45 -34.88 46.60
C LEU A 546 68.29 -33.74 47.62
N LEU A 547 67.10 -33.14 47.72
CA LEU A 547 66.79 -32.09 48.71
C LEU A 547 66.99 -32.56 50.16
N LYS A 548 66.61 -33.81 50.48
CA LYS A 548 66.84 -34.41 51.81
C LYS A 548 68.30 -34.70 52.10
N LYS A 549 69.15 -34.87 51.07
CA LYS A 549 70.59 -35.11 51.22
C LYS A 549 71.34 -33.80 51.48
N GLU A 550 70.95 -32.70 50.83
CA GLU A 550 71.55 -31.38 51.07
C GLU A 550 71.21 -30.85 52.48
N GLN A 551 69.95 -30.96 52.94
CA GLN A 551 69.57 -30.54 54.30
C GLN A 551 70.24 -31.32 55.43
N LYS A 552 70.87 -32.47 55.16
CA LYS A 552 71.65 -33.24 56.13
C LYS A 552 73.15 -32.90 56.18
N ASN A 553 73.64 -32.08 55.25
CA ASN A 553 75.05 -31.70 55.16
C ASN A 553 75.32 -30.22 55.54
N THR A 554 74.31 -29.51 56.06
CA THR A 554 74.42 -28.11 56.52
C THR A 554 73.98 -27.93 57.98
N LYS A 555 74.42 -28.85 58.85
CA LYS A 555 74.51 -28.69 60.31
C LYS A 555 75.72 -29.43 60.85
#